data_AF-A0A6X7W0W2-F1
#
_entry.id   AF-A0A6X7W0W2-F1
#
_cell.length_a   1.000
_cell.length_b   1.000
_cell.length_c   1.000
_cell.angle_alpha   90.00
_cell.angle_beta   90.00
_cell.angle_gamma   90.00
#
_symmetry.space_group_name_H-M   'P 1'
#
loop_
_entity.id
_entity.type
_entity.pdbx_description
1 polymer ?
#
loop_
_entity_poly.entity_id
_entity_poly.type
_entity_poly.pdbx_seq_one_letter_code
_entity_poly.pdbx_strand_id
1 'polypeptide(L)'
;MSEINPRQARYADIYAELIDQMQSVRVILEQMEGHEYAAISTYMNNMEAIARFYEEAEGNLSEPGFLNYLKQNDLNLFIEILAVGRAISLMKNLLVNIRQLFLGTDNGPGHQGAIQE
;
A
#
# COMPACT_ATOMS: atom_id res chain seq x y z
N MET A 1 -39.54 -3.73 -7.36
CA MET A 1 -38.21 -3.16 -7.66
C MET A 1 -37.66 -2.68 -6.34
N SER A 2 -36.65 -3.36 -5.80
CA SER A 2 -36.03 -2.94 -4.53
C SER A 2 -35.14 -1.74 -4.84
N GLU A 3 -35.41 -0.59 -4.21
CA GLU A 3 -34.53 0.58 -4.29
C GLU A 3 -33.14 0.19 -3.81
N ILE A 4 -32.14 0.35 -4.68
CA ILE A 4 -30.74 0.14 -4.31
C ILE A 4 -30.39 1.19 -3.27
N ASN A 5 -29.93 0.74 -2.10
CA ASN A 5 -29.48 1.64 -1.05
C ASN A 5 -28.35 2.53 -1.60
N PRO A 6 -28.49 3.87 -1.59
CA PRO A 6 -27.52 4.78 -2.20
C PRO A 6 -26.10 4.64 -1.62
N ARG A 7 -25.97 4.16 -0.37
CA ARG A 7 -24.65 3.82 0.20
C ARG A 7 -24.03 2.59 -0.43
N GLN A 8 -24.83 1.57 -0.76
CA GLN A 8 -24.33 0.37 -1.42
C GLN A 8 -23.90 0.65 -2.87
N ALA A 9 -24.63 1.52 -3.58
CA ALA A 9 -24.22 1.98 -4.90
C ALA A 9 -22.86 2.68 -4.84
N ARG A 10 -22.69 3.65 -3.91
CA ARG A 10 -21.40 4.31 -3.69
C ARG A 10 -20.27 3.33 -3.36
N TYR A 11 -20.52 2.32 -2.53
CA TYR A 11 -19.51 1.31 -2.21
C TYR A 11 -19.13 0.43 -3.39
N ALA A 12 -20.09 0.12 -4.26
CA ALA A 12 -19.81 -0.60 -5.51
C ALA A 12 -18.93 0.24 -6.45
N ASP A 13 -19.18 1.55 -6.54
CA ASP A 13 -18.37 2.46 -7.35
C ASP A 13 -16.92 2.55 -6.85
N ILE A 14 -16.74 2.76 -5.52
CA ILE A 14 -15.41 2.79 -4.89
C ILE A 14 -14.69 1.43 -5.08
N TYR A 15 -15.41 0.32 -4.95
CA TYR A 15 -14.85 -1.00 -5.17
C TYR A 15 -14.37 -1.21 -6.61
N ALA A 16 -15.16 -0.78 -7.59
CA ALA A 16 -14.78 -0.88 -9.00
C ALA A 16 -13.51 -0.07 -9.31
N GLU A 17 -13.41 1.14 -8.76
CA GLU A 17 -12.22 1.99 -8.89
C GLU A 17 -10.98 1.35 -8.24
N LEU A 18 -11.12 0.81 -7.02
CA LEU A 18 -10.01 0.12 -6.35
C LEU A 18 -9.51 -1.11 -7.12
N ILE A 19 -10.39 -1.86 -7.77
CA ILE A 19 -9.97 -2.99 -8.60
C ILE A 19 -9.14 -2.53 -9.78
N ASP A 20 -9.58 -1.50 -10.50
CA ASP A 20 -8.89 -0.99 -11.68
C ASP A 20 -7.51 -0.44 -11.31
N GLN A 21 -7.44 0.33 -10.23
CA GLN A 21 -6.18 0.83 -9.71
C GLN A 21 -5.26 -0.30 -9.22
N MET A 22 -5.80 -1.32 -8.54
CA MET A 22 -5.01 -2.48 -8.08
C MET A 22 -4.45 -3.27 -9.25
N GLN A 23 -5.17 -3.41 -10.37
CA GLN A 23 -4.63 -4.04 -11.57
C GLN A 23 -3.40 -3.29 -12.08
N SER A 24 -3.44 -1.95 -12.09
CA SER A 24 -2.29 -1.13 -12.46
C SER A 24 -1.11 -1.33 -11.50
N VAL A 25 -1.37 -1.41 -10.18
CA VAL A 25 -0.34 -1.68 -9.17
C VAL A 25 0.29 -3.06 -9.34
N ARG A 26 -0.49 -4.10 -9.65
CA ARG A 26 0.03 -5.45 -9.90
C ARG A 26 1.01 -5.46 -11.06
N VAL A 27 0.68 -4.79 -12.17
CA VAL A 27 1.59 -4.67 -13.32
C VAL A 27 2.91 -4.00 -12.92
N ILE A 28 2.84 -2.90 -12.16
CA ILE A 28 4.05 -2.21 -11.68
C ILE A 28 4.88 -3.14 -10.79
N LEU A 29 4.26 -3.86 -9.85
CA LEU A 29 4.94 -4.79 -8.95
C LEU A 29 5.62 -5.92 -9.72
N GLU A 30 4.92 -6.56 -10.65
CA GLU A 30 5.47 -7.63 -11.51
C GLU A 30 6.71 -7.15 -12.28
N GLN A 31 6.65 -5.94 -12.85
CA GLN A 31 7.77 -5.36 -13.58
C GLN A 31 8.96 -4.99 -12.67
N MET A 32 8.68 -4.51 -11.45
CA MET A 32 9.71 -4.22 -10.45
C MET A 32 10.40 -5.49 -9.94
N GLU A 33 9.63 -6.58 -9.72
CA GLU A 33 10.14 -7.89 -9.34
C GLU A 33 11.00 -8.53 -10.45
N GLY A 34 10.63 -8.33 -11.71
CA GLY A 34 11.38 -8.81 -12.88
C GLY A 34 12.69 -8.07 -13.16
N HIS A 35 13.04 -7.06 -12.36
CA HIS A 35 14.18 -6.15 -12.59
C HIS A 35 14.15 -5.41 -13.94
N GLU A 36 12.98 -5.26 -14.56
CA GLU A 36 12.83 -4.60 -15.87
C GLU A 36 13.08 -3.09 -15.79
N TYR A 37 13.07 -2.52 -14.58
CA TYR A 37 13.31 -1.11 -14.30
C TYR A 37 14.59 -0.87 -13.49
N ALA A 38 15.75 -1.12 -14.11
CA ALA A 38 17.05 -0.92 -13.49
C ALA A 38 17.42 0.56 -13.21
N ALA A 39 16.69 1.51 -13.79
CA ALA A 39 16.91 2.93 -13.55
C ALA A 39 16.25 3.40 -12.25
N ILE A 40 17.03 4.06 -11.37
CA ILE A 40 16.55 4.60 -10.09
C ILE A 40 15.37 5.56 -10.28
N SER A 41 15.36 6.38 -11.32
CA SER A 41 14.25 7.31 -11.61
C SER A 41 12.94 6.56 -11.87
N THR A 42 12.99 5.48 -12.65
CA THR A 42 11.81 4.65 -12.93
C THR A 42 11.34 3.93 -11.67
N TYR A 43 12.26 3.38 -10.88
CA TYR A 43 11.94 2.79 -9.59
C TYR A 43 11.22 3.79 -8.66
N MET A 44 11.73 5.02 -8.54
CA MET A 44 11.13 6.05 -7.68
C MET A 44 9.75 6.49 -8.18
N ASN A 45 9.55 6.63 -9.49
CA ASN A 45 8.25 6.96 -10.07
C ASN A 45 7.21 5.85 -9.82
N ASN A 46 7.62 4.59 -10.01
CA ASN A 46 6.76 3.44 -9.72
C ASN A 46 6.39 3.36 -8.24
N MET A 47 7.37 3.62 -7.37
CA MET A 47 7.14 3.70 -5.92
C MET A 47 6.16 4.81 -5.53
N GLU A 48 6.25 5.97 -6.17
CA GLU A 48 5.30 7.05 -5.95
C GLU A 48 3.89 6.67 -6.40
N ALA A 49 3.75 6.00 -7.55
CA ALA A 49 2.45 5.53 -8.02
C ALA A 49 1.81 4.53 -7.05
N ILE A 50 2.59 3.55 -6.57
CA ILE A 50 2.12 2.56 -5.57
C ILE A 50 1.75 3.25 -4.25
N ALA A 51 2.54 4.24 -3.81
CA ALA A 51 2.26 4.98 -2.57
C ALA A 51 0.96 5.78 -2.66
N ARG A 52 0.74 6.50 -3.78
CA ARG A 52 -0.49 7.27 -4.01
C ARG A 52 -1.73 6.37 -4.02
N PHE A 53 -1.65 5.23 -4.70
CA PHE A 53 -2.71 4.22 -4.66
C PHE A 53 -3.04 3.82 -3.22
N TYR A 54 -2.02 3.50 -2.42
CA TYR A 54 -2.26 3.06 -1.04
C TYR A 54 -2.85 4.18 -0.17
N GLU A 55 -2.42 5.43 -0.32
CA GLU A 55 -3.00 6.57 0.41
C GLU A 55 -4.50 6.75 0.10
N GLU A 56 -4.88 6.61 -1.17
CA GLU A 56 -6.27 6.67 -1.60
C GLU A 56 -7.09 5.48 -1.07
N ALA A 57 -6.54 4.28 -1.18
CA ALA A 57 -7.16 3.07 -0.65
C ALA A 57 -7.34 3.14 0.88
N GLU A 58 -6.34 3.61 1.62
CA GLU A 58 -6.43 3.83 3.07
C GLU A 58 -7.52 4.85 3.42
N GLY A 59 -7.61 5.95 2.66
CA GLY A 59 -8.69 6.94 2.79
C GLY A 59 -10.08 6.30 2.68
N ASN A 60 -10.29 5.43 1.69
CA ASN A 60 -11.54 4.69 1.52
C ASN A 60 -11.78 3.66 2.65
N LEU A 61 -10.73 2.91 3.04
CA LEU A 61 -10.81 1.90 4.10
C LEU A 61 -11.02 2.48 5.51
N SER A 62 -10.77 3.78 5.69
CA SER A 62 -11.07 4.49 6.93
C SER A 62 -12.58 4.58 7.21
N GLU A 63 -13.43 4.45 6.18
CA GLU A 63 -14.89 4.40 6.32
C GLU A 63 -15.33 2.98 6.76
N PRO A 64 -15.87 2.78 7.98
CA PRO A 64 -16.17 1.44 8.49
C PRO A 64 -17.22 0.67 7.67
N GLY A 65 -18.16 1.40 7.05
CA GLY A 65 -19.18 0.82 6.18
C GLY A 65 -18.57 0.23 4.91
N PHE A 66 -17.67 0.97 4.26
CA PHE A 66 -16.96 0.50 3.09
C PHE A 66 -15.98 -0.63 3.44
N LEU A 67 -15.24 -0.51 4.54
CA LEU A 67 -14.34 -1.56 5.01
C LEU A 67 -15.07 -2.91 5.20
N ASN A 68 -16.24 -2.87 5.82
CA ASN A 68 -17.06 -4.08 5.99
C ASN A 68 -17.61 -4.60 4.67
N TYR A 69 -18.06 -3.70 3.78
CA TYR A 69 -18.48 -4.05 2.43
C TYR A 69 -17.35 -4.78 1.68
N LEU A 70 -16.14 -4.24 1.66
CA LEU A 70 -15.01 -4.84 0.95
C LEU A 70 -14.66 -6.22 1.53
N LYS A 71 -14.56 -6.35 2.86
CA LYS A 71 -14.26 -7.65 3.50
C LYS A 71 -15.29 -8.74 3.19
N GLN A 72 -16.56 -8.37 2.98
CA GLN A 72 -17.62 -9.31 2.66
C GLN A 72 -17.65 -9.69 1.18
N ASN A 73 -17.32 -8.76 0.28
CA ASN A 73 -17.41 -8.98 -1.16
C ASN A 73 -16.09 -9.48 -1.76
N ASP A 74 -14.94 -9.01 -1.26
CA ASP A 74 -13.62 -9.32 -1.80
C ASP A 74 -12.52 -9.24 -0.73
N LEU A 75 -12.42 -10.31 0.07
CA LEU A 75 -11.41 -10.41 1.12
C LEU A 75 -9.97 -10.42 0.56
N ASN A 76 -9.78 -10.95 -0.66
CA ASN A 76 -8.46 -11.04 -1.28
C ASN A 76 -7.94 -9.64 -1.62
N LEU A 77 -8.77 -8.80 -2.23
CA LEU A 77 -8.41 -7.41 -2.50
C LEU A 77 -8.05 -6.65 -1.21
N PHE A 78 -8.82 -6.84 -0.13
CA PHE A 78 -8.50 -6.24 1.17
C PHE A 78 -7.12 -6.66 1.69
N ILE A 79 -6.80 -7.96 1.65
CA ILE A 79 -5.50 -8.49 2.11
C ILE A 79 -4.37 -7.92 1.25
N GLU A 80 -4.57 -7.83 -0.05
CA GLU A 80 -3.57 -7.34 -0.99
C GLU A 80 -3.27 -5.85 -0.77
N ILE A 81 -4.28 -5.01 -0.53
CA ILE A 81 -4.08 -3.60 -0.16
C ILE A 81 -3.21 -3.49 1.11
N LEU A 82 -3.46 -4.33 2.11
CA LEU A 82 -2.64 -4.35 3.34
C LEU A 82 -1.19 -4.80 3.06
N ALA A 83 -1.01 -5.76 2.16
CA ALA A 83 0.32 -6.23 1.76
C ALA A 83 1.10 -5.11 1.07
N VAL A 84 0.47 -4.36 0.16
CA VAL A 84 1.04 -3.18 -0.50
C VAL A 84 1.46 -2.13 0.54
N GLY A 85 0.59 -1.79 1.50
CA GLY A 85 0.91 -0.84 2.57
C GLY A 85 2.12 -1.24 3.42
N ARG A 86 2.25 -2.53 3.73
CA ARG A 86 3.42 -3.08 4.42
C ARG A 86 4.69 -2.98 3.57
N ALA A 87 4.60 -3.31 2.29
CA ALA A 87 5.73 -3.20 1.37
C ALA A 87 6.24 -1.76 1.27
N ILE A 88 5.34 -0.78 1.11
CA ILE A 88 5.68 0.65 1.12
C ILE A 88 6.41 1.03 2.42
N SER A 89 5.89 0.59 3.57
CA SER A 89 6.48 0.90 4.88
C SER A 89 7.91 0.36 5.01
N LEU A 90 8.15 -0.87 4.56
CA LEU A 90 9.48 -1.49 4.57
C LEU A 90 10.44 -0.78 3.61
N MET A 91 9.99 -0.41 2.42
CA MET A 91 10.81 0.32 1.45
C MET A 91 11.16 1.72 1.96
N LYS A 92 10.21 2.43 2.58
CA LYS A 92 10.48 3.71 3.24
C LYS A 92 11.54 3.57 4.33
N ASN A 93 11.46 2.52 5.16
CA ASN A 93 12.47 2.24 6.17
C ASN A 93 13.86 1.98 5.54
N LEU A 94 13.93 1.17 4.49
CA LEU A 94 15.17 0.90 3.76
C LEU A 94 15.80 2.18 3.21
N LEU A 95 15.02 3.06 2.58
CA LEU A 95 15.51 4.34 2.05
C LEU A 95 16.07 5.25 3.15
N VAL A 96 15.42 5.29 4.31
CA VAL A 96 15.93 6.03 5.48
C VAL A 96 17.27 5.44 5.94
N ASN A 97 17.39 4.12 6.05
CA ASN A 97 18.64 3.46 6.45
C ASN A 97 19.76 3.70 5.44
N ILE A 98 19.48 3.61 4.13
CA ILE A 98 20.45 3.93 3.07
C ILE A 98 20.92 5.38 3.18
N ARG A 99 19.98 6.32 3.39
CA ARG A 99 20.33 7.73 3.59
C ARG A 99 21.26 7.91 4.80
N GLN A 100 21.01 7.21 5.90
CA GLN A 100 21.88 7.27 7.10
C GLN A 100 23.27 6.70 6.84
N LEU A 101 23.38 5.61 6.06
CA LEU A 101 24.67 5.04 5.64
C LEU A 101 25.51 6.05 4.84
N PHE A 102 24.89 6.76 3.88
CA PHE A 102 25.62 7.73 3.04
C PHE A 102 25.91 9.07 3.74
N LEU A 103 25.09 9.46 4.73
CA LEU A 103 25.26 10.71 5.48
C LEU A 103 26.06 10.53 6.78
N GLY A 104 26.50 9.31 7.11
CA GLY A 104 27.37 9.04 8.26
C GLY A 104 26.71 9.28 9.63
N THR A 105 25.38 9.24 9.71
CA THR A 105 24.64 9.47 10.96
C THR A 105 24.27 8.17 11.66
N ASP A 106 25.16 7.17 11.65
CA ASP A 106 24.94 5.91 12.37
C ASP A 106 25.21 6.12 13.87
N ASN A 107 24.32 6.88 14.51
CA ASN A 107 24.13 6.87 15.96
C ASN A 107 22.99 5.88 16.22
N GLY A 108 23.22 4.60 15.97
CA GLY A 108 22.25 3.56 16.28
C GLY A 108 21.76 3.68 17.73
N PRO A 109 20.48 3.40 18.02
CA PRO A 109 20.02 3.35 19.40
C PRO A 109 20.82 2.22 20.07
N GLY A 110 21.61 2.58 21.07
CA GLY A 110 22.21 1.60 21.96
C GLY A 110 21.12 0.64 22.42
N HIS A 111 21.33 -0.65 22.16
CA HIS A 111 20.61 -1.72 22.84
C HIS A 111 20.78 -1.52 24.35
N GLN A 112 19.88 -0.79 24.98
CA GLN A 112 19.57 -1.00 26.38
C GLN A 112 18.33 -1.88 26.40
N GLY A 113 18.57 -3.11 26.83
CA GLY A 113 17.63 -4.21 26.76
C GLY A 113 16.33 -3.95 27.53
N ALA A 114 15.30 -4.64 27.07
CA ALA A 114 14.29 -5.21 27.93
C ALA A 114 13.62 -6.35 27.16
N ILE A 115 14.28 -7.53 27.18
CA ILE A 115 13.50 -8.74 27.37
C ILE A 115 13.14 -8.69 28.86
N GLN A 116 11.88 -8.47 29.17
CA GLN A 116 11.30 -8.89 30.43
C GLN A 116 10.16 -9.85 30.08
N GLU A 117 10.26 -11.02 30.70
CA GLU A 117 9.33 -12.14 30.66
C GLU A 117 7.91 -11.76 31.09
#